data_AF-A0A8I6AC68-F1
#
_entry.id   AF-A0A8I6AC68-F1
#
_cell.length_a   1.000
_cell.length_b   1.000
_cell.length_c   1.000
_cell.angle_alpha   90.00
_cell.angle_beta   90.00
_cell.angle_gamma   90.00
#
_symmetry.space_group_name_H-M   'P 1'
#
loop_
_entity.id
_entity.type
_entity.pdbx_description
1 polymer ?
#
loop_
_entity_poly.entity_id
_entity_poly.type
_entity_poly.pdbx_seq_one_letter_code
_entity_poly.pdbx_strand_id
1 'polypeptide(L)'
;MSKESLSADLLMDSSASEGSTQSFFHCYTLASGAFNLQVATSRRKAMDFVHVTENSDYWVQRFCLKAYTRPTKLESTDSDQYHDLLIPSCFGILDDLANNGSLAQIRQHFLSENKPTSASRN
;
A
#
# COMPACT_ATOMS: atom_id res chain seq x y z
N MET A 1 24.34 -3.26 3.82
CA MET A 1 23.43 -3.42 4.97
C MET A 1 22.24 -4.22 4.53
N SER A 2 22.13 -5.44 5.02
CA SER A 2 20.92 -6.25 4.90
C SER A 2 19.78 -5.46 5.54
N LYS A 3 18.63 -5.32 4.87
CA LYS A 3 17.40 -4.92 5.57
C LYS A 3 16.99 -6.12 6.44
N GLU A 4 17.71 -6.34 7.54
CA GLU A 4 17.50 -7.42 8.50
C GLU A 4 16.30 -7.16 9.42
N SER A 5 15.64 -6.01 9.27
CA SER A 5 14.32 -5.82 9.84
C SER A 5 13.31 -6.61 9.01
N LEU A 6 12.80 -7.68 9.61
CA LEU A 6 11.57 -8.40 9.24
C LEU A 6 10.34 -7.48 9.14
N SER A 7 10.52 -6.17 9.37
CA SER A 7 9.55 -5.12 9.26
C SER A 7 9.05 -4.98 7.82
N ALA A 8 7.97 -5.71 7.55
CA ALA A 8 7.12 -5.46 6.40
C ALA A 8 6.17 -4.31 6.76
N ASP A 9 5.95 -3.42 5.80
CA ASP A 9 4.90 -2.41 5.85
C ASP A 9 3.82 -2.75 4.86
N LEU A 10 2.59 -2.52 5.29
CA LEU A 10 1.42 -2.86 4.52
C LEU A 10 1.03 -1.68 3.65
N LEU A 11 1.21 -1.83 2.34
CA LEU A 11 0.78 -0.88 1.32
C LEU A 11 -0.61 -1.25 0.85
N MET A 12 -1.60 -0.43 1.17
CA MET A 12 -2.99 -0.79 0.95
C MET A 12 -3.60 -0.05 -0.24
N ASP A 13 -4.30 -0.78 -1.10
CA ASP A 13 -5.16 -0.22 -2.15
C ASP A 13 -6.63 -0.38 -1.72
N SER A 14 -7.44 0.61 -2.08
CA SER A 14 -8.88 0.61 -1.92
C SER A 14 -9.56 -0.14 -3.08
N SER A 15 -10.87 -0.21 -3.06
CA SER A 15 -11.68 -0.69 -4.19
C SER A 15 -11.68 0.28 -5.38
N ALA A 16 -11.34 1.56 -5.16
CA ALA A 16 -11.20 2.56 -6.19
C ALA A 16 -10.04 2.16 -7.11
N SER A 17 -10.41 1.77 -8.31
CA SER A 17 -9.61 0.94 -9.20
C SER A 17 -8.33 1.59 -9.73
N GLU A 18 -8.09 2.87 -9.48
CA GLU A 18 -7.21 3.67 -10.33
C GLU A 18 -6.41 4.67 -9.49
N GLY A 19 -5.11 4.38 -9.31
CA GLY A 19 -4.17 5.27 -8.64
C GLY A 19 -3.36 6.10 -9.63
N SER A 20 -3.25 7.41 -9.43
CA SER A 20 -2.31 8.22 -10.21
C SER A 20 -0.87 7.74 -10.01
N THR A 21 -0.22 7.37 -11.12
CA THR A 21 1.17 6.86 -11.13
C THR A 21 2.13 7.80 -10.42
N GLN A 22 2.04 9.11 -10.70
CA GLN A 22 2.93 10.12 -10.13
C GLN A 22 2.76 10.22 -8.61
N SER A 23 1.51 10.18 -8.14
CA SER A 23 1.23 10.26 -6.72
C SER A 23 1.76 9.03 -6.00
N PHE A 24 1.48 7.84 -6.55
CA PHE A 24 1.96 6.60 -5.98
C PHE A 24 3.48 6.49 -5.98
N PHE A 25 4.16 6.92 -7.05
CA PHE A 25 5.62 6.91 -7.15
C PHE A 25 6.29 7.64 -5.99
N HIS A 26 5.75 8.80 -5.60
CA HIS A 26 6.26 9.57 -4.47
C HIS A 26 6.13 8.79 -3.15
N CYS A 27 4.94 8.27 -2.87
CA CYS A 27 4.66 7.48 -1.67
C CYS A 27 5.56 6.23 -1.60
N TYR A 28 5.65 5.53 -2.72
CA TYR A 28 6.49 4.35 -2.89
C TYR A 28 7.97 4.66 -2.65
N THR A 29 8.48 5.78 -3.16
CA THR A 29 9.90 6.14 -3.03
C THR A 29 10.27 6.39 -1.58
N LEU A 30 9.42 7.12 -0.84
CA LEU A 30 9.61 7.36 0.59
C LEU A 30 9.65 6.05 1.39
N ALA A 31 8.71 5.15 1.11
CA ALA A 31 8.56 3.92 1.88
C ALA A 31 9.59 2.84 1.51
N SER A 32 9.83 2.62 0.22
CA SER A 32 10.70 1.54 -0.26
C SER A 32 12.18 1.73 0.09
N GLY A 33 12.60 2.97 0.40
CA GLY A 33 13.95 3.24 0.91
C GLY A 33 14.19 2.62 2.29
N ALA A 34 13.23 2.79 3.20
CA ALA A 34 13.36 2.40 4.60
C ALA A 34 12.81 1.00 4.90
N PHE A 35 11.79 0.56 4.17
CA PHE A 35 10.98 -0.59 4.59
C PHE A 35 10.94 -1.71 3.55
N ASN A 36 10.54 -2.89 3.99
CA ASN A 36 10.13 -3.98 3.10
C ASN A 36 8.63 -3.81 2.89
N LEU A 37 8.14 -3.75 1.65
CA LEU A 37 6.72 -3.49 1.40
C LEU A 37 5.99 -4.80 1.16
N GLN A 38 4.71 -4.85 1.51
CA GLN A 38 3.76 -5.86 1.06
C GLN A 38 2.47 -5.15 0.65
N VAL A 39 1.97 -5.46 -0.55
CA VAL A 39 0.69 -4.93 -0.98
C VAL A 39 -0.46 -5.76 -0.42
N ALA A 40 -1.48 -5.12 0.16
CA ALA A 40 -2.77 -5.73 0.43
C ALA A 40 -3.88 -4.94 -0.27
N THR A 41 -4.78 -5.64 -0.95
CA THR A 41 -5.91 -4.99 -1.62
C THR A 41 -7.20 -5.70 -1.31
N SER A 42 -8.31 -4.96 -1.43
CA SER A 42 -9.61 -5.60 -1.43
C SER A 42 -9.66 -6.65 -2.55
N ARG A 43 -10.08 -7.88 -2.23
CA ARG A 43 -10.23 -8.99 -3.19
C ARG A 43 -8.95 -9.46 -3.90
N ARG A 44 -7.75 -9.08 -3.45
CA ARG A 44 -6.48 -9.34 -4.17
C ARG A 44 -6.45 -8.78 -5.59
N LYS A 45 -7.18 -7.69 -5.84
CA LYS A 45 -7.09 -7.00 -7.13
C LYS A 45 -5.69 -6.41 -7.29
N ALA A 46 -5.05 -6.61 -8.44
CA ALA A 46 -3.80 -5.94 -8.74
C ALA A 46 -4.00 -4.42 -8.75
N MET A 47 -2.98 -3.69 -8.32
CA MET A 47 -2.95 -2.22 -8.45
C MET A 47 -3.04 -1.86 -9.92
N ASP A 48 -3.92 -0.93 -10.23
CA ASP A 48 -4.11 -0.40 -11.57
C ASP A 48 -3.84 1.11 -11.56
N PHE A 49 -2.99 1.52 -12.49
CA PHE A 49 -2.36 2.83 -12.49
C PHE A 49 -2.90 3.65 -13.64
N VAL A 50 -3.36 4.87 -13.32
CA VAL A 50 -3.81 5.83 -14.32
C VAL A 50 -2.80 6.93 -14.54
N HIS A 51 -3.00 7.65 -15.65
CA HIS A 51 -2.11 8.69 -16.14
C HIS A 51 -0.67 8.18 -16.31
N VAL A 52 -0.52 6.91 -16.71
CA VAL A 52 0.76 6.35 -17.10
C VAL A 52 1.19 7.04 -18.40
N THR A 53 2.27 7.81 -18.31
CA THR A 53 2.95 8.41 -19.46
C THR A 53 4.02 7.47 -20.00
N GLU A 54 4.53 7.72 -21.21
CA GLU A 54 5.67 7.00 -21.77
C GLU A 54 6.88 6.98 -20.82
N ASN A 55 7.11 8.07 -20.08
CA ASN A 55 8.21 8.20 -19.13
C ASN A 55 8.02 7.35 -17.85
N SER A 56 6.77 7.08 -17.47
CA SER A 56 6.44 6.34 -16.25
C SER A 56 6.09 4.87 -16.50
N ASP A 57 5.73 4.50 -17.73
CA ASP A 57 5.32 3.15 -18.11
C ASP A 57 6.39 2.11 -17.75
N TYR A 58 7.65 2.38 -18.10
CA TYR A 58 8.76 1.51 -17.72
C TYR A 58 8.84 1.28 -16.20
N TRP A 59 8.65 2.35 -15.41
CA TRP A 59 8.68 2.23 -13.96
C TRP A 59 7.51 1.40 -13.43
N VAL A 60 6.29 1.61 -13.94
CA VAL A 60 5.09 0.85 -13.54
C VAL A 60 5.28 -0.63 -13.84
N GLN A 61 5.77 -0.97 -15.03
CA GLN A 61 6.07 -2.36 -15.40
C GLN A 61 7.10 -2.97 -14.45
N ARG A 62 8.20 -2.26 -14.16
CA ARG A 62 9.23 -2.71 -13.22
C ARG A 62 8.70 -2.87 -11.80
N PHE A 63 7.81 -1.99 -11.37
CA PHE A 63 7.15 -2.05 -10.07
C PHE A 63 6.25 -3.30 -9.97
N CYS A 64 5.36 -3.50 -10.94
CA CYS A 64 4.42 -4.62 -10.96
C CYS A 64 5.08 -6.01 -11.06
N LEU A 65 6.34 -6.08 -11.50
CA LEU A 65 7.13 -7.32 -11.52
C LEU A 65 7.68 -7.74 -10.15
N LYS A 66 7.58 -6.89 -9.12
CA LYS A 66 8.15 -7.20 -7.80
C LYS A 66 7.26 -8.19 -7.06
N ALA A 67 7.85 -9.15 -6.35
CA ALA A 67 7.09 -10.21 -5.70
C ALA A 67 6.06 -9.67 -4.68
N TYR A 68 6.42 -8.63 -3.93
CA TYR A 68 5.56 -8.03 -2.92
C TYR A 68 4.41 -7.18 -3.46
N THR A 69 4.39 -6.87 -4.77
CA THR A 69 3.26 -6.17 -5.40
C THR A 69 2.14 -7.12 -5.76
N ARG A 70 2.35 -8.44 -5.58
CA ARG A 70 1.28 -9.43 -5.63
C ARG A 70 0.43 -9.25 -4.37
N PRO A 71 -0.82 -8.80 -4.52
CA PRO A 71 -1.60 -8.37 -3.38
C PRO A 71 -2.04 -9.56 -2.53
N THR A 72 -1.90 -9.43 -1.21
CA THR A 72 -2.60 -10.28 -0.25
C THR A 72 -4.05 -9.81 -0.13
N LYS A 73 -4.91 -10.72 0.38
CA LYS A 73 -6.31 -10.35 0.65
C LYS A 73 -6.31 -9.48 1.88
N LEU A 74 -6.92 -8.31 1.81
CA LEU A 74 -7.00 -7.38 2.92
C LEU A 74 -7.51 -8.04 4.21
N GLU A 75 -8.67 -8.70 4.13
CA GLU A 75 -9.31 -9.42 5.23
C GLU A 75 -8.55 -10.66 5.72
N SER A 76 -7.50 -11.08 5.02
CA SER A 76 -6.62 -12.19 5.43
C SER A 76 -5.26 -11.70 5.91
N THR A 77 -5.09 -10.38 6.05
CA THR A 77 -3.83 -9.79 6.48
C THR A 77 -3.73 -9.82 7.99
N ASP A 78 -2.71 -10.51 8.48
CA ASP A 78 -2.34 -10.49 9.89
C ASP A 78 -1.52 -9.23 10.20
N SER A 79 -2.17 -8.23 10.79
CA SER A 79 -1.57 -6.90 11.05
C SER A 79 -0.49 -6.91 12.13
N ASP A 80 -0.37 -7.99 12.90
CA ASP A 80 0.68 -8.16 13.89
C ASP A 80 2.06 -8.22 13.25
N GLN A 81 2.14 -8.77 12.03
CA GLN A 81 3.39 -8.99 11.31
C GLN A 81 3.99 -7.71 10.71
N TYR A 82 3.22 -6.63 10.69
CA TYR A 82 3.59 -5.38 10.03
C TYR A 82 3.92 -4.29 11.06
N HIS A 83 4.88 -3.42 10.72
CA HIS A 83 5.34 -2.37 11.63
C HIS A 83 4.72 -1.02 11.33
N ASP A 84 4.55 -0.68 10.05
CA ASP A 84 3.83 0.51 9.60
C ASP A 84 2.72 0.11 8.61
N LEU A 85 1.70 0.97 8.56
CA LEU A 85 0.60 0.91 7.62
C LEU A 85 0.70 2.13 6.71
N LEU A 86 0.98 1.88 5.43
CA LEU A 86 1.05 2.91 4.41
C LEU A 86 -0.21 2.91 3.55
N ILE A 87 -0.87 4.07 3.53
CA ILE A 87 -2.12 4.31 2.81
C ILE A 87 -1.87 5.41 1.76
N PRO A 88 -1.67 5.06 0.47
CA PRO A 88 -1.49 6.05 -0.58
C PRO A 88 -2.81 6.77 -0.88
N SER A 89 -2.83 8.11 -0.80
CA SER A 89 -4.05 8.88 -1.08
C SER A 89 -4.58 8.69 -2.50
N CYS A 90 -3.71 8.30 -3.45
CA CYS A 90 -4.07 8.16 -4.85
C CYS A 90 -5.11 7.08 -5.12
N PHE A 91 -5.27 6.12 -4.22
CA PHE A 91 -6.19 5.01 -4.39
C PHE A 91 -7.57 5.27 -3.77
N GLY A 92 -8.00 6.52 -3.57
CA GLY A 92 -9.39 6.82 -3.14
C GLY A 92 -9.79 6.28 -1.75
N ILE A 93 -8.80 5.93 -0.90
CA ILE A 93 -9.01 5.17 0.33
C ILE A 93 -9.93 5.87 1.35
N LEU A 94 -10.08 7.20 1.30
CA LEU A 94 -10.96 7.91 2.24
C LEU A 94 -12.41 7.43 2.16
N ASP A 95 -12.90 7.13 0.95
CA ASP A 95 -14.26 6.60 0.76
C ASP A 95 -14.35 5.14 1.22
N ASP A 96 -13.29 4.38 1.00
CA ASP A 96 -13.21 2.96 1.28
C ASP A 96 -13.05 2.66 2.77
N LEU A 97 -12.32 3.50 3.52
CA LEU A 97 -12.18 3.37 4.97
C LEU A 97 -13.54 3.42 5.67
N ALA A 98 -14.46 4.25 5.17
CA ALA A 98 -15.81 4.35 5.71
C ALA A 98 -16.65 3.09 5.41
N ASN A 99 -16.33 2.34 4.36
CA ASN A 99 -17.16 1.26 3.82
C ASN A 99 -16.53 -0.14 3.93
N ASN A 100 -15.25 -0.25 4.28
CA ASN A 100 -14.49 -1.49 4.33
C ASN A 100 -14.08 -1.84 5.76
N GLY A 101 -14.84 -2.74 6.39
CA GLY A 101 -14.60 -3.18 7.76
C GLY A 101 -13.21 -3.76 8.00
N SER A 102 -12.61 -4.41 7.00
CA SER A 102 -11.26 -5.00 7.13
C SER A 102 -10.19 -3.92 7.22
N LEU A 103 -10.28 -2.90 6.36
CA LEU A 103 -9.37 -1.74 6.41
C LEU A 103 -9.52 -1.00 7.75
N ALA A 104 -10.75 -0.82 8.22
CA ALA A 104 -11.02 -0.19 9.51
C ALA A 104 -10.40 -0.99 10.68
N GLN A 105 -10.53 -2.32 10.67
CA GLN A 105 -9.93 -3.21 11.68
C GLN A 105 -8.41 -3.15 11.66
N ILE A 106 -7.79 -3.19 10.48
CA ILE A 106 -6.34 -3.09 10.34
C ILE A 106 -5.87 -1.73 10.84
N ARG A 107 -6.50 -0.63 10.44
CA ARG A 107 -6.13 0.70 10.96
C ARG A 107 -6.30 0.77 12.48
N GLN A 108 -7.39 0.23 13.02
CA GLN A 108 -7.63 0.21 14.47
C GLN A 108 -6.56 -0.58 15.20
N HIS A 109 -6.10 -1.69 14.64
CA HIS A 109 -5.00 -2.49 15.18
C HIS A 109 -3.70 -1.68 15.28
N PHE A 110 -3.30 -1.00 14.21
CA PHE A 110 -2.10 -0.17 14.24
C PHE A 110 -2.23 0.96 15.27
N LEU A 111 -3.40 1.58 15.37
CA LEU A 111 -3.66 2.62 16.37
C LEU A 111 -3.64 2.08 17.82
N SER A 112 -4.20 0.90 18.08
CA SER A 112 -4.20 0.30 19.44
C SER A 112 -2.80 -0.09 19.89
N GLU A 113 -1.97 -0.57 18.95
CA GLU A 113 -0.58 -0.96 19.20
C GLU A 113 0.40 0.23 19.17
N ASN A 114 -0.09 1.46 19.00
CA ASN A 114 0.72 2.67 18.79
C ASN A 114 1.75 2.52 17.66
N LYS A 115 1.45 1.68 16.66
CA LYS A 115 2.23 1.53 15.45
C LYS A 115 1.99 2.74 14.54
N PRO A 116 3.01 3.22 13.83
CA PRO A 116 2.84 4.32 12.89
C PRO A 116 1.79 3.98 11.83
N THR A 117 1.08 5.02 11.37
CA THR A 117 0.20 4.96 10.21
C THR A 117 0.51 6.16 9.33
N SER A 118 1.08 5.92 8.16
CA SER A 118 1.41 6.98 7.21
C SER A 118 0.32 7.09 6.15
N ALA A 119 -0.38 8.23 6.13
CA ALA A 119 -1.25 8.62 5.03
C ALA A 119 -0.56 9.75 4.24
N SER A 120 0.06 9.41 3.12
CA SER A 120 0.61 10.41 2.20
C SER A 120 -0.55 11.06 1.46
N ARG A 121 -0.98 12.24 1.91
CA ARG A 121 -1.89 13.11 1.16
C ARG A 121 -1.05 13.96 0.22
N ASN A 122 -0.91 13.51 -1.03
CA ASN A 122 -0.36 14.36 -2.09
C ASN A 122 -1.35 15.46 -2.49
#